data_AF-A0A7W0RKU7-F1
#
_entry.id   AF-A0A7W0RKU7-F1
#
_cell.length_a   1.000
_cell.length_b   1.000
_cell.length_c   1.000
_cell.angle_alpha   90.00
_cell.angle_beta   90.00
_cell.angle_gamma   90.00
#
_symmetry.space_group_name_H-M   'P 1'
#
loop_
_entity.id
_entity.type
_entity.pdbx_description
1 polymer ?
#
loop_
_entity_poly.entity_id
_entity_poly.type
_entity_poly.pdbx_seq_one_letter_code
_entity_poly.pdbx_strand_id
1 'polypeptide(L)'
;MSGRHAVAHDPRPNVLLLVTDDQTLHDLAVMPNVQGMIGGQGATFANSFANNPLCCPARASVLTGQYSHNHGVLTNATAAGGGFPAFDDSSTL
;
A
#
# COMPACT_ATOMS: atom_id res chain seq x y z
N MET A 1 31.22 12.93 -13.24
CA MET A 1 31.29 12.51 -11.82
C MET A 1 30.14 13.20 -11.10
N SER A 2 29.01 12.50 -10.91
CA SER A 2 27.84 13.07 -10.25
C SER A 2 28.09 13.13 -8.74
N GLY A 3 28.10 14.35 -8.18
CA GLY A 3 28.32 14.57 -6.76
C GLY A 3 27.20 13.99 -5.93
N ARG A 4 27.54 13.14 -4.96
CA ARG A 4 26.59 12.71 -3.93
C ARG A 4 26.28 13.90 -3.02
N HIS A 5 25.03 14.37 -3.05
CA HIS A 5 24.55 15.29 -2.03
C HIS A 5 24.53 14.57 -0.67
N ALA A 6 25.27 15.10 0.29
CA ALA A 6 25.18 14.64 1.67
C ALA A 6 23.80 15.05 2.22
N VAL A 7 22.95 14.08 2.52
CA VAL A 7 21.66 14.30 3.18
C VAL A 7 21.95 14.43 4.68
N ALA A 8 21.55 15.55 5.29
CA ALA A 8 21.63 15.73 6.73
C ALA A 8 20.78 14.66 7.44
N HIS A 9 21.29 14.10 8.53
CA HIS A 9 20.60 13.04 9.28
C HIS A 9 19.42 13.64 10.06
N ASP A 10 18.20 13.53 9.52
CA ASP A 10 16.97 13.78 10.28
C ASP A 10 16.77 12.63 11.29
N PRO A 11 16.64 12.88 12.60
CA PRO A 11 16.40 11.84 13.59
C PRO A 11 15.03 11.15 13.42
N ARG A 12 14.10 11.72 12.66
CA ARG A 12 12.82 11.09 12.33
C ARG A 12 13.03 9.99 11.29
N PRO A 13 12.46 8.78 11.49
CA PRO A 13 12.56 7.72 10.51
C PRO A 13 11.81 8.12 9.23
N ASN A 14 12.35 7.72 8.09
CA ASN A 14 11.63 7.78 6.81
C ASN A 14 10.66 6.59 6.73
N VAL A 15 9.47 6.81 6.17
CA VAL A 15 8.48 5.76 5.91
C VAL A 15 8.34 5.60 4.40
N LEU A 16 8.50 4.37 3.91
CA LEU A 16 8.25 4.00 2.51
C LEU A 16 7.18 2.91 2.49
N LEU A 17 6.03 3.21 1.89
CA LEU A 17 4.96 2.24 1.65
C LEU A 17 5.06 1.72 0.21
N LEU A 18 5.25 0.40 0.06
CA LEU A 18 5.26 -0.29 -1.23
C LEU A 18 4.04 -1.21 -1.30
N VAL A 19 3.24 -1.06 -2.35
CA VAL A 19 2.04 -1.88 -2.58
C VAL A 19 2.10 -2.45 -4.00
N THR A 20 1.91 -3.76 -4.12
CA THR A 20 1.76 -4.46 -5.40
C THR A 20 0.29 -4.76 -5.65
N ASP A 21 -0.16 -4.58 -6.88
CA ASP A 21 -1.54 -4.86 -7.26
C ASP A 21 -1.75 -6.35 -7.53
N ASP A 22 -2.88 -6.89 -7.07
CA ASP A 22 -3.33 -8.26 -7.33
C ASP A 22 -2.32 -9.36 -6.96
N GLN A 23 -1.42 -9.08 -6.00
CA GLN A 23 -0.43 -10.06 -5.55
C GLN A 23 -1.00 -10.94 -4.43
N THR A 24 -1.03 -12.24 -4.67
CA THR A 24 -1.40 -13.24 -3.68
C THR A 24 -0.19 -13.67 -2.84
N LEU A 25 -0.45 -14.39 -1.73
CA LEU A 25 0.62 -15.02 -0.96
C LEU A 25 1.36 -16.11 -1.76
N HIS A 26 0.71 -16.72 -2.77
CA HIS A 26 1.34 -17.75 -3.59
C HIS A 26 2.42 -17.16 -4.50
N ASP A 27 2.21 -15.95 -5.02
CA ASP A 27 3.16 -15.28 -5.91
C ASP A 27 4.50 -15.00 -5.23
N LEU A 28 4.50 -14.83 -3.90
CA LEU A 28 5.73 -14.64 -3.13
C LEU A 28 6.71 -15.80 -3.30
N ALA A 29 6.25 -17.02 -3.58
CA ALA A 29 7.09 -18.21 -3.70
C ALA A 29 8.19 -18.08 -4.76
N VAL A 30 7.96 -17.27 -5.80
CA VAL A 30 8.92 -17.03 -6.91
C VAL A 30 9.63 -15.67 -6.82
N MET A 31 9.56 -14.99 -5.67
CA MET A 31 10.16 -13.67 -5.44
C MET A 31 11.34 -13.74 -4.44
N PRO A 32 12.49 -14.36 -4.79
CA PRO A 32 13.59 -14.61 -3.86
C PRO A 32 14.19 -13.33 -3.25
N ASN A 33 14.24 -12.23 -4.02
CA ASN A 33 14.73 -10.95 -3.52
C ASN A 33 13.80 -10.36 -2.47
N VAL A 34 12.47 -10.44 -2.65
CA VAL A 34 11.50 -9.95 -1.66
C VAL A 34 11.55 -10.80 -0.40
N GLN A 35 11.60 -12.13 -0.55
CA GLN A 35 11.73 -13.04 0.58
C GLN A 35 13.01 -12.77 1.38
N GLY A 36 14.17 -12.62 0.72
CA GLY A 36 15.46 -12.45 1.39
C GLY A 36 15.71 -11.03 1.92
N MET A 37 15.32 -9.99 1.19
CA MET A 37 15.62 -8.59 1.54
C MET A 37 14.56 -7.96 2.45
N ILE A 38 13.29 -8.34 2.29
CA ILE A 38 12.18 -7.74 3.04
C ILE A 38 11.68 -8.72 4.10
N GLY A 39 11.30 -9.94 3.71
CA GLY A 39 10.75 -10.92 4.64
C GLY A 39 11.76 -11.39 5.69
N GLY A 40 12.96 -11.82 5.26
CA GLY A 40 13.99 -12.37 6.12
C GLY A 40 14.73 -11.36 7.01
N GLN A 41 14.66 -10.07 6.68
CA GLN A 41 15.27 -8.98 7.46
C GLN A 41 14.24 -8.11 8.19
N GLY A 42 12.95 -8.40 7.99
CA GLY A 42 11.84 -7.62 8.50
C GLY A 42 10.86 -8.46 9.33
N ALA A 43 9.61 -8.04 9.34
CA ALA A 43 8.52 -8.73 10.01
C ALA A 43 7.42 -9.07 9.00
N THR A 44 6.92 -10.31 9.07
CA THR A 44 5.85 -10.81 8.19
C THR A 44 4.55 -10.98 8.96
N PHE A 45 3.47 -10.37 8.47
CA PHE A 45 2.13 -10.54 9.02
C PHE A 45 1.41 -11.67 8.28
N ALA A 46 1.55 -12.90 8.75
CA ALA A 46 1.01 -14.09 8.07
C ALA A 46 -0.54 -14.12 7.93
N ASN A 47 -1.25 -13.30 8.72
CA ASN A 47 -2.71 -13.23 8.75
C ASN A 47 -3.22 -11.81 8.39
N SER A 48 -2.59 -11.16 7.41
CA SER A 48 -3.08 -9.90 6.85
C SER A 48 -4.08 -10.15 5.72
N PHE A 49 -5.23 -9.48 5.75
CA PHE A 49 -6.29 -9.65 4.76
C PHE A 49 -6.78 -8.31 4.21
N ALA A 50 -7.15 -8.28 2.93
CA ALA A 50 -7.94 -7.19 2.37
C ALA A 50 -9.42 -7.44 2.73
N ASN A 51 -9.99 -6.55 3.54
CA ASN A 51 -11.41 -6.57 3.93
C ASN A 51 -12.36 -6.37 2.72
N ASN A 52 -11.92 -5.63 1.71
CA ASN A 52 -12.58 -5.43 0.43
C ASN A 52 -11.54 -5.60 -0.68
N PRO A 53 -11.43 -6.78 -1.32
CA PRO A 53 -10.35 -7.12 -2.25
C PRO A 53 -10.60 -6.55 -3.67
N LEU A 54 -10.94 -5.26 -3.74
CA LEU A 54 -11.00 -4.49 -4.99
C LEU A 54 -9.91 -3.42 -4.97
N CYS A 55 -9.25 -3.19 -6.11
CA CYS A 55 -8.18 -2.20 -6.32
C CYS A 55 -8.40 -0.84 -5.61
N CYS A 56 -9.45 -0.10 -5.95
CA CYS A 56 -9.69 1.24 -5.40
C CYS A 56 -10.11 1.20 -3.93
N PRO A 57 -11.09 0.37 -3.51
CA PRO A 57 -11.46 0.25 -2.10
C PRO A 57 -10.30 -0.17 -1.20
N ALA A 58 -9.50 -1.17 -1.59
CA ALA A 58 -8.36 -1.64 -0.80
C ALA A 58 -7.30 -0.56 -0.64
N ARG A 59 -6.96 0.16 -1.72
CA ARG A 59 -5.99 1.28 -1.66
C ARG A 59 -6.49 2.42 -0.78
N ALA A 60 -7.76 2.78 -0.88
CA ALA A 60 -8.35 3.81 -0.03
C ALA A 60 -8.33 3.39 1.45
N SER A 61 -8.60 2.12 1.77
CA SER A 61 -8.48 1.60 3.14
C SER A 61 -7.05 1.67 3.68
N VAL A 62 -6.04 1.35 2.86
CA VAL A 62 -4.62 1.46 3.24
C VAL A 62 -4.21 2.92 3.49
N LEU A 63 -4.63 3.84 2.62
CA LEU A 63 -4.22 5.25 2.68
C LEU A 63 -4.94 6.03 3.79
N THR A 64 -6.16 5.66 4.15
CA THR A 64 -6.96 6.40 5.14
C THR A 64 -7.02 5.71 6.51
N GLY A 65 -6.70 4.41 6.57
CA GLY A 65 -6.90 3.58 7.76
C GLY A 65 -8.38 3.28 8.07
N GLN A 66 -9.30 3.55 7.13
CA GLN A 66 -10.74 3.39 7.32
C GLN A 66 -11.30 2.19 6.54
N TYR A 67 -12.47 1.68 6.94
CA TYR A 67 -13.22 0.71 6.15
C TYR A 67 -13.93 1.38 4.96
N SER A 68 -14.29 0.61 3.93
CA SER A 68 -14.94 1.14 2.72
C SER A 68 -16.25 1.89 2.98
N HIS A 69 -17.02 1.49 3.98
CA HIS A 69 -18.25 2.20 4.37
C HIS A 69 -18.00 3.57 5.01
N ASN A 70 -16.77 3.84 5.49
CA ASN A 70 -16.38 5.12 6.07
C ASN A 70 -15.73 6.04 5.02
N HIS A 71 -14.82 5.51 4.19
CA HIS A 71 -14.12 6.31 3.18
C HIS A 71 -14.85 6.42 1.82
N GLY A 72 -16.01 5.77 1.64
CA GLY A 72 -16.90 5.96 0.49
C GLY A 72 -16.47 5.33 -0.85
N VAL A 73 -15.21 4.96 -1.02
CA VAL A 73 -14.73 4.20 -2.21
C VAL A 73 -15.20 2.74 -2.13
N LEU A 74 -16.32 2.41 -2.77
CA LEU A 74 -16.95 1.09 -2.70
C LEU A 74 -16.67 0.16 -3.89
N THR A 75 -16.22 0.72 -5.03
CA THR A 75 -16.02 -0.02 -6.29
C THR A 75 -14.89 0.57 -7.11
N ASN A 76 -14.36 -0.20 -8.07
CA ASN A 76 -13.40 0.28 -9.06
C ASN A 76 -14.09 1.04 -10.20
N ALA A 77 -15.37 0.76 -10.45
CA ALA A 77 -16.08 1.29 -11.59
C ALA A 77 -16.44 2.77 -11.38
N THR A 78 -15.79 3.66 -12.12
CA THR A 78 -16.08 5.10 -12.09
C THR A 78 -17.53 5.41 -12.45
N ALA A 79 -18.12 4.68 -13.40
CA ALA A 79 -19.53 4.81 -13.77
C ALA A 79 -20.51 4.49 -12.63
N ALA A 80 -20.07 3.74 -11.62
CA ALA A 80 -20.84 3.40 -10.43
C ALA A 80 -20.45 4.28 -9.22
N GLY A 81 -19.84 5.44 -9.44
CA GLY A 81 -19.39 6.35 -8.38
C GLY A 81 -18.18 5.84 -7.59
N GLY A 82 -17.38 4.93 -8.18
CA GLY A 82 -16.13 4.46 -7.60
C GLY A 82 -14.89 5.01 -8.30
N GLY A 83 -13.78 4.27 -8.20
CA GLY A 83 -12.51 4.69 -8.77
C GLY A 83 -11.84 5.85 -8.01
N PHE A 84 -10.83 6.47 -8.61
CA PHE A 84 -10.14 7.64 -8.05
C PHE A 84 -11.06 8.84 -7.76
N PRO A 85 -12.05 9.20 -8.62
CA PRO A 85 -12.91 10.35 -8.34
C PRO A 85 -13.74 10.24 -7.06
N ALA A 86 -13.94 9.02 -6.55
CA ALA A 86 -14.65 8.78 -5.29
C ALA A 86 -13.74 8.90 -4.06
N PHE A 87 -12.43 9.00 -4.25
CA PHE A 87 -11.45 9.04 -3.18
C PHE A 87 -11.25 10.47 -2.68
N ASP A 88 -11.52 10.69 -1.39
CA ASP A 88 -11.18 11.93 -0.69
C ASP A 88 -9.74 11.83 -0.16
N ASP A 89 -8.83 12.61 -0.74
CA ASP A 89 -7.41 12.63 -0.39
C ASP A 89 -7.05 13.67 0.68
N SER A 90 -8.05 14.36 1.26
CA SER A 90 -7.82 15.41 2.27
C SER A 90 -7.34 14.87 3.63
N SER A 91 -7.55 13.57 3.89
CA SER A 91 -7.17 12.90 5.14
C SER A 91 -6.60 11.51 4.86
N THR A 92 -5.40 11.48 4.28
CA THR A 92 -4.63 10.26 4.02
C THR A 92 -3.30 10.29 4.78
N LEU A 93 -2.56 9.17 4.74
CA LEU A 93 -1.12 9.13 5.02
C LEU A 93 -0.37 10.27 4.32
#